data_AF-A0A3C0MGF7-F1
#
_entry.id   AF-A0A3C0MGF7-F1
#
_cell.length_a   1.000
_cell.length_b   1.000
_cell.length_c   1.000
_cell.angle_alpha   90.00
_cell.angle_beta   90.00
_cell.angle_gamma   90.00
#
_symmetry.space_group_name_H-M   'P 1'
#
loop_
_entity.id
_entity.type
_entity.pdbx_description
1 polymer ?
#
loop_
_entity_poly.entity_id
_entity_poly.type
_entity_poly.pdbx_seq_one_letter_code
_entity_poly.pdbx_strand_id
1 'polypeptide(L)'
;MNIALPRYTPYASGQHKLSVGLQPADPHHWFEPDHQWAEQMANKAVLLRFRHDAVVAALPGSGPAQEELLGRMWDHLPLAFPGRYQLEPEGMRLRDLHPGGINDNALSAIDRAGRLVQEDVSLLELRKGAYVLTAASLAAPSGWHLHEKLGQPLLGIHAPVPGYEAELGHRVQRIFEGLRSDQVLWRGDFFFFT
;
A
#
# COMPACT_ATOMS: atom_id res chain seq x y z
N MET A 1 -16.28 17.75 -18.67
CA MET A 1 -15.24 16.87 -18.09
C MET A 1 -15.32 15.54 -18.81
N ASN A 2 -14.25 15.12 -19.49
CA ASN A 2 -14.17 13.77 -20.03
C ASN A 2 -13.70 12.88 -18.87
N ILE A 3 -14.63 12.27 -18.15
CA ILE A 3 -14.28 11.39 -17.02
C ILE A 3 -13.70 10.13 -17.63
N ALA A 4 -12.40 9.92 -17.47
CA ALA A 4 -11.78 8.66 -17.83
C ALA A 4 -12.47 7.54 -17.03
N LEU A 5 -12.92 6.50 -17.73
CA LEU A 5 -13.52 5.34 -17.06
C LEU A 5 -12.48 4.65 -16.17
N PRO A 6 -12.87 4.09 -15.02
CA PRO A 6 -11.96 3.31 -14.18
C PRO A 6 -11.31 2.19 -14.99
N ARG A 7 -9.98 2.06 -14.88
CA ARG A 7 -9.21 1.00 -15.55
C ARG A 7 -9.70 -0.40 -15.14
N TYR A 8 -10.07 -0.55 -13.88
CA TYR A 8 -10.59 -1.79 -13.31
C TYR A 8 -12.04 -1.60 -12.87
N THR A 9 -12.89 -2.53 -13.28
CA THR A 9 -14.34 -2.48 -13.00
C THR A 9 -14.82 -3.78 -12.33
N PRO A 10 -14.30 -4.12 -11.13
CA PRO A 10 -14.66 -5.36 -10.43
C PRO A 10 -16.17 -5.43 -10.07
N TYR A 11 -16.87 -4.29 -10.12
CA TYR A 11 -18.31 -4.18 -9.91
C TYR A 11 -19.17 -4.41 -11.16
N ALA A 12 -18.60 -4.37 -12.38
CA ALA A 12 -19.37 -4.30 -13.63
C ALA A 12 -20.17 -5.57 -13.96
N SER A 13 -19.79 -6.73 -13.41
CA SER A 13 -20.50 -7.99 -13.63
C SER A 13 -21.82 -8.11 -12.87
N GLY A 14 -22.07 -7.24 -11.88
CA GLY A 14 -23.22 -7.32 -10.98
C GLY A 14 -23.24 -8.55 -10.05
N GLN A 15 -22.26 -9.45 -10.15
CA GLN A 15 -22.12 -10.62 -9.30
C GLN A 15 -21.11 -10.32 -8.19
N HIS A 16 -21.61 -10.11 -6.97
CA HIS A 16 -20.79 -9.81 -5.81
C HIS A 16 -20.76 -11.03 -4.88
N LYS A 17 -19.78 -11.92 -5.10
CA LYS A 17 -19.51 -13.03 -4.19
C LYS A 17 -18.22 -12.74 -3.43
N LEU A 18 -18.28 -12.81 -2.10
CA LEU A 18 -17.10 -12.78 -1.26
C LEU A 18 -16.17 -13.93 -1.66
N SER A 19 -15.02 -13.59 -2.23
CA SER A 19 -14.02 -14.55 -2.70
C SER A 19 -12.63 -13.94 -2.56
N VAL A 20 -11.60 -14.78 -2.53
CA VAL A 20 -10.21 -14.31 -2.41
C VAL A 20 -9.82 -13.44 -3.62
N GLY A 21 -10.22 -13.85 -4.83
CA GLY A 21 -10.05 -13.05 -6.05
C GLY A 21 -8.60 -12.72 -6.45
N LEU A 22 -7.59 -13.40 -5.87
CA LEU A 22 -6.19 -13.14 -6.17
C LEU A 22 -5.78 -13.67 -7.54
N GLN A 23 -4.97 -12.88 -8.22
CA GLN A 23 -4.37 -13.19 -9.51
C GLN A 23 -2.88 -12.84 -9.48
N PRO A 24 -2.01 -13.58 -10.19
CA PRO A 24 -0.64 -13.16 -10.41
C PRO A 24 -0.61 -11.78 -11.06
N ALA A 25 0.31 -10.93 -10.61
CA ALA A 25 0.64 -9.67 -11.26
C ALA A 25 2.04 -9.76 -11.86
N ASP A 26 2.26 -8.98 -12.92
CA ASP A 26 3.62 -8.74 -13.42
C ASP A 26 4.41 -7.97 -12.35
N PRO A 27 5.56 -8.47 -11.87
CA PRO A 27 6.39 -7.74 -10.91
C PRO A 27 6.85 -6.36 -11.39
N HIS A 28 6.87 -6.10 -12.70
CA HIS A 28 7.11 -4.75 -13.25
C HIS A 28 5.95 -3.78 -13.02
N HIS A 29 4.74 -4.30 -12.77
CA HIS A 29 3.54 -3.54 -12.42
C HIS A 29 3.20 -3.67 -10.94
N TRP A 30 4.23 -3.69 -10.08
CA TRP A 30 4.01 -3.67 -8.63
C TRP A 30 3.23 -2.41 -8.18
N PHE A 31 3.51 -1.27 -8.82
CA PHE A 31 2.77 -0.02 -8.65
C PHE A 31 2.11 0.40 -9.97
N GLU A 32 1.05 1.20 -9.91
CA GLU A 32 0.29 1.65 -11.08
C GLU A 32 0.03 3.17 -11.07
N PRO A 33 1.09 4.00 -11.12
CA PRO A 33 0.92 5.44 -11.16
C PRO A 33 0.18 5.88 -12.43
N ASP A 34 -0.92 6.62 -12.26
CA ASP A 34 -1.81 7.01 -13.35
C ASP A 34 -1.72 8.52 -13.70
N HIS A 35 -2.69 9.01 -14.46
CA HIS A 35 -2.78 10.41 -14.87
C HIS A 35 -3.12 11.38 -13.72
N GLN A 36 -3.64 10.87 -12.59
CA GLN A 36 -3.96 11.65 -11.39
C GLN A 36 -2.81 11.66 -10.37
N TRP A 37 -1.70 10.98 -10.68
CA TRP A 37 -0.57 10.81 -9.78
C TRP A 37 -0.12 12.12 -9.11
N ALA A 38 0.10 13.19 -9.88
CA ALA A 38 0.59 14.45 -9.32
C ALA A 38 -0.40 15.08 -8.32
N GLU A 39 -1.69 15.06 -8.63
CA GLU A 39 -2.74 15.59 -7.76
C GLU A 39 -2.87 14.76 -6.48
N GLN A 40 -2.92 13.43 -6.61
CA GLN A 40 -3.09 12.54 -5.47
C GLN A 40 -1.87 12.56 -4.55
N MET A 41 -0.66 12.64 -5.10
CA MET A 41 0.54 12.80 -4.30
C MET A 41 0.61 14.15 -3.58
N ALA A 42 0.12 15.24 -4.20
CA ALA A 42 0.00 16.54 -3.52
C ALA A 42 -1.00 16.48 -2.35
N ASN A 43 -2.15 15.82 -2.54
CA ASN A 43 -3.12 15.59 -1.48
C ASN A 43 -2.51 14.76 -0.34
N LYS A 44 -1.77 13.71 -0.67
CA LYS A 44 -1.04 12.88 0.29
C LYS A 44 -0.01 13.69 1.08
N ALA A 45 0.74 14.58 0.42
CA ALA A 45 1.70 15.46 1.07
C ALA A 45 1.05 16.42 2.07
N VAL A 46 -0.15 16.94 1.77
CA VAL A 46 -0.95 17.76 2.70
C VAL A 46 -1.32 16.94 3.94
N LEU A 47 -1.83 15.72 3.76
CA LEU A 47 -2.19 14.84 4.89
C LEU A 47 -0.98 14.46 5.74
N LEU A 48 0.15 14.11 5.11
CA LEU A 48 1.41 13.81 5.81
C LEU A 48 1.95 15.01 6.58
N ARG A 49 1.66 16.24 6.15
CA ARG A 49 2.08 17.46 6.85
C ARG A 49 1.17 17.80 8.02
N PHE A 50 -0.15 17.71 7.84
CA PHE A 50 -1.11 18.25 8.82
C PHE A 50 -1.81 17.19 9.66
N ARG A 51 -1.73 15.91 9.27
CA ARG A 51 -2.41 14.77 9.89
C ARG A 51 -1.49 13.55 9.96
N HIS A 52 -0.19 13.76 10.15
CA HIS A 52 0.85 12.73 10.11
C HIS A 52 0.48 11.47 10.91
N ASP A 53 0.13 11.62 12.19
CA ASP A 53 -0.22 10.51 13.09
C ASP A 53 -1.47 9.71 12.67
N ALA A 54 -2.33 10.29 11.82
CA ALA A 54 -3.49 9.58 11.26
C ALA A 54 -3.12 8.77 10.01
N VAL A 55 -2.03 9.14 9.33
CA VAL A 55 -1.59 8.55 8.06
C VAL A 55 -0.48 7.53 8.29
N VAL A 56 0.49 7.84 9.14
CA VAL A 56 1.69 7.03 9.35
C VAL A 56 1.71 6.53 10.77
N ALA A 57 1.87 5.21 10.91
CA ALA A 57 2.13 4.61 12.21
C ALA A 57 2.97 3.34 12.05
N ALA A 58 3.79 3.06 13.05
CA ALA A 58 4.64 1.88 13.10
C ALA A 58 4.77 1.36 14.54
N LEU A 59 4.76 0.05 14.71
CA LEU A 59 5.02 -0.60 15.97
C LEU A 59 6.53 -0.65 16.27
N PRO A 60 6.93 -0.63 17.55
CA PRO A 60 8.29 -0.93 17.93
C PRO A 60 8.79 -2.26 17.34
N GLY A 61 10.04 -2.26 16.87
CA GLY A 61 10.69 -3.43 16.28
C GLY A 61 10.32 -3.71 14.82
N SER A 62 9.44 -2.94 14.18
CA SER A 62 9.12 -3.11 12.74
C SER A 62 10.14 -2.48 11.78
N GLY A 63 11.11 -1.71 12.30
CA GLY A 63 12.11 -0.97 11.52
C GLY A 63 12.81 -1.79 10.42
N PRO A 64 13.39 -2.98 10.72
CA PRO A 64 14.08 -3.77 9.70
C PRO A 64 13.23 -4.13 8.48
N ALA A 65 11.95 -4.50 8.70
CA ALA A 65 11.05 -4.84 7.61
C ALA A 65 10.61 -3.61 6.80
N GLN A 66 10.52 -2.43 7.43
CA GLN A 66 10.29 -1.19 6.71
C GLN A 66 11.47 -0.81 5.81
N GLU A 67 12.70 -0.96 6.30
CA GLU A 67 13.92 -0.69 5.51
C GLU A 67 14.05 -1.67 4.35
N GLU A 68 13.71 -2.96 4.54
CA GLU A 68 13.67 -3.93 3.44
C GLU A 68 12.68 -3.50 2.35
N LEU A 69 11.46 -3.11 2.74
CA LEU A 69 10.45 -2.60 1.82
C LEU A 69 10.96 -1.37 1.05
N LEU A 70 11.50 -0.39 1.77
CA LEU A 70 12.00 0.85 1.18
C LEU A 70 13.16 0.57 0.20
N GLY A 71 14.09 -0.33 0.56
CA GLY A 71 15.15 -0.80 -0.32
C GLY A 71 14.61 -1.39 -1.63
N ARG A 72 13.63 -2.30 -1.54
CA ARG A 72 12.99 -2.89 -2.72
C ARG A 72 12.30 -1.83 -3.59
N MET A 73 11.69 -0.81 -2.99
CA MET A 73 11.07 0.29 -3.73
C MET A 73 12.12 1.18 -4.41
N TRP A 74 13.27 1.43 -3.77
CA TRP A 74 14.38 2.16 -4.37
C TRP A 74 14.94 1.47 -5.61
N ASP A 75 15.05 0.14 -5.59
CA ASP A 75 15.52 -0.64 -6.72
C ASP A 75 14.45 -0.68 -7.84
N HIS A 76 13.19 -0.86 -7.47
CA HIS A 76 12.10 -1.06 -8.42
C HIS A 76 11.67 0.21 -9.16
N LEU A 77 11.41 1.30 -8.45
CA LEU A 77 10.71 2.47 -9.00
C LEU A 77 11.48 3.18 -10.15
N PRO A 78 12.81 3.40 -10.07
CA PRO A 78 13.57 4.00 -11.18
C PRO A 78 13.63 3.10 -12.41
N LEU A 79 13.65 1.78 -12.23
CA LEU A 79 13.66 0.82 -13.33
C LEU A 79 12.28 0.73 -14.01
N ALA A 80 11.21 0.69 -13.22
CA ALA A 80 9.85 0.55 -13.72
C ALA A 80 9.31 1.87 -14.31
N PHE A 81 9.65 3.02 -13.73
CA PHE A 81 9.17 4.33 -14.20
C PHE A 81 10.30 5.39 -14.25
N PRO A 82 11.29 5.23 -15.15
CA PRO A 82 12.47 6.11 -15.24
C PRO A 82 12.12 7.57 -15.62
N GLY A 83 10.98 7.76 -16.27
CA GLY A 83 10.42 9.08 -16.57
C GLY A 83 9.90 9.83 -15.33
N ARG A 84 9.68 9.14 -14.21
CA ARG A 84 9.08 9.70 -12.99
C ARG A 84 10.00 9.62 -11.78
N TYR A 85 10.80 8.56 -11.67
CA TYR A 85 11.73 8.35 -10.57
C TYR A 85 13.17 8.38 -11.07
N GLN A 86 14.02 9.04 -10.29
CA GLN A 86 15.46 9.05 -10.51
C GLN A 86 16.16 8.93 -9.17
N LEU A 87 17.00 7.92 -9.01
CA LEU A 87 17.87 7.82 -7.85
C LEU A 87 19.02 8.84 -8.02
N GLU A 88 19.17 9.71 -7.03
CA GLU A 88 20.23 10.72 -6.92
C GLU A 88 21.00 10.52 -5.60
N PRO A 89 22.23 11.06 -5.45
CA PRO A 89 22.99 10.95 -4.20
C PRO A 89 22.23 11.48 -2.98
N GLU A 90 21.40 12.49 -3.18
CA GLU A 90 20.59 13.13 -2.15
C GLU A 90 19.28 12.40 -1.88
N GLY A 91 18.90 11.37 -2.67
CA GLY A 91 17.64 10.66 -2.47
C GLY A 91 16.93 10.16 -3.73
N MET A 92 15.70 9.68 -3.55
CA MET A 92 14.82 9.42 -4.68
C MET A 92 14.19 10.73 -5.16
N ARG A 93 14.57 11.22 -6.33
CA ARG A 93 13.90 12.34 -6.97
C ARG A 93 12.63 11.87 -7.68
N LEU A 94 11.52 12.49 -7.30
CA LEU A 94 10.23 12.38 -7.98
C LEU A 94 10.10 13.56 -8.95
N ARG A 95 10.10 13.28 -10.25
CA ARG A 95 9.83 14.31 -11.25
C ARG A 95 8.42 14.86 -11.01
N ASP A 96 8.24 16.13 -11.31
CA ASP A 96 6.96 16.86 -11.23
C ASP A 96 6.40 17.18 -9.83
N LEU A 97 6.95 16.67 -8.73
CA LEU A 97 6.40 16.94 -7.38
C LEU A 97 7.27 17.82 -6.48
N HIS A 98 8.61 17.71 -6.48
CA HIS A 98 9.47 18.59 -5.68
C HIS A 98 10.90 18.69 -6.23
N PRO A 99 11.54 19.86 -6.20
CA PRO A 99 12.99 19.95 -6.21
C PRO A 99 13.52 19.51 -4.84
N GLY A 100 14.28 18.40 -4.76
CA GLY A 100 15.01 18.03 -3.53
C GLY A 100 15.08 16.54 -3.16
N GLY A 101 14.34 15.66 -3.84
CA GLY A 101 14.36 14.21 -3.56
C GLY A 101 13.81 13.82 -2.18
N ILE A 102 13.47 12.54 -2.02
CA ILE A 102 13.01 11.95 -0.76
C ILE A 102 14.18 11.17 -0.16
N ASN A 103 14.78 11.73 0.90
CA ASN A 103 15.84 11.10 1.69
C ASN A 103 15.92 11.63 3.12
N ASP A 104 14.80 12.13 3.64
CA ASP A 104 14.77 12.58 5.02
C ASP A 104 14.84 11.36 5.94
N ASN A 105 16.06 11.02 6.36
CA ASN A 105 16.35 9.92 7.28
C ASN A 105 15.82 10.20 8.69
N ALA A 106 15.29 11.39 8.98
CA ALA A 106 14.54 11.63 10.21
C ALA A 106 13.15 11.00 10.18
N LEU A 107 12.61 10.71 8.98
CA LEU A 107 11.36 9.99 8.82
C LEU A 107 11.58 8.47 8.90
N SER A 108 10.59 7.75 9.41
CA SER A 108 10.60 6.28 9.37
C SER A 108 10.57 5.77 7.93
N ALA A 109 11.10 4.57 7.69
CA ALA A 109 11.13 4.00 6.35
C ALA A 109 9.73 3.80 5.74
N ILE A 110 8.71 3.49 6.55
CA ILE A 110 7.32 3.39 6.05
C ILE A 110 6.75 4.75 5.60
N ASP A 111 7.11 5.85 6.28
CA ASP A 111 6.72 7.20 5.87
C ASP A 111 7.35 7.54 4.53
N ARG A 112 8.66 7.31 4.42
CA ARG A 112 9.42 7.52 3.19
C ARG A 112 8.84 6.70 2.04
N ALA A 113 8.56 5.42 2.26
CA ALA A 113 7.92 4.54 1.28
C ALA A 113 6.57 5.10 0.82
N GLY A 114 5.72 5.54 1.76
CA GLY A 114 4.44 6.15 1.45
C GLY A 114 4.54 7.43 0.60
N ARG A 115 5.61 8.21 0.76
CA ARG A 115 5.89 9.41 -0.04
C ARG A 115 6.38 9.12 -1.44
N LEU A 116 6.80 7.89 -1.75
CA LEU A 116 7.28 7.53 -3.08
C LEU A 116 6.14 7.20 -4.05
N VAL A 117 4.98 6.75 -3.57
CA VAL A 117 3.94 6.14 -4.40
C VAL A 117 2.55 6.70 -4.10
N GLN A 118 1.67 6.64 -5.12
CA GLN A 118 0.30 7.15 -5.07
C GLN A 118 -0.55 6.32 -4.09
N GLU A 119 -0.33 5.02 -4.12
CA GLU A 119 -1.01 4.00 -3.34
C GLU A 119 -0.70 4.10 -1.84
N ASP A 120 -1.62 3.61 -1.01
CA ASP A 120 -1.34 3.38 0.41
C ASP A 120 -0.50 2.11 0.60
N VAL A 121 0.38 2.13 1.61
CA VAL A 121 1.34 1.06 1.87
C VAL A 121 1.11 0.50 3.26
N SER A 122 0.90 -0.82 3.36
CA SER A 122 0.74 -1.54 4.63
C SER A 122 1.73 -2.68 4.71
N LEU A 123 2.44 -2.78 5.83
CA LEU A 123 3.44 -3.79 6.09
C LEU A 123 2.90 -4.84 7.06
N LEU A 124 2.88 -6.09 6.60
CA LEU A 124 2.47 -7.25 7.39
C LEU A 124 3.69 -8.10 7.73
N GLU A 125 3.94 -8.34 9.01
CA GLU A 125 5.02 -9.22 9.49
C GLU A 125 4.46 -10.47 10.16
N LEU A 126 5.10 -11.62 9.93
CA LEU A 126 4.79 -12.84 10.66
C LEU A 126 5.28 -12.72 12.12
N ARG A 127 4.34 -12.56 13.05
CA ARG A 127 4.60 -12.46 14.50
C ARG A 127 3.74 -13.47 15.25
N LYS A 128 4.38 -14.30 16.08
CA LYS A 128 3.72 -15.33 16.91
C LYS A 128 2.73 -16.21 16.11
N GLY A 129 3.08 -16.56 14.86
CA GLY A 129 2.28 -17.43 13.99
C GLY A 129 1.16 -16.74 13.21
N ALA A 130 1.06 -15.41 13.24
CA ALA A 130 0.10 -14.65 12.44
C ALA A 130 0.75 -13.46 11.73
N TYR A 131 0.26 -13.10 10.55
CA TYR A 131 0.66 -11.86 9.87
C TYR A 131 -0.05 -10.68 10.52
N VAL A 132 0.72 -9.75 11.07
CA VAL A 132 0.26 -8.59 11.85
C VAL A 132 0.57 -7.32 11.10
N LEU A 133 -0.35 -6.35 11.09
CA LEU A 133 -0.08 -5.00 10.56
C LEU A 133 0.85 -4.26 11.51
N THR A 134 2.12 -4.12 11.10
CA THR A 134 3.17 -3.57 11.96
C THR A 134 3.57 -2.16 11.61
N ALA A 135 3.34 -1.74 10.37
CA ALA A 135 3.57 -0.37 9.93
C ALA A 135 2.67 -0.06 8.73
N ALA A 136 2.26 1.20 8.57
CA ALA A 136 1.59 1.65 7.37
C ALA A 136 1.80 3.15 7.11
N SER A 137 1.66 3.53 5.84
CA SER A 137 1.36 4.88 5.38
C SER A 137 0.04 4.83 4.62
N LEU A 138 -1.02 5.33 5.24
CA LEU A 138 -2.42 5.13 4.88
C LEU A 138 -3.15 6.48 4.78
N ALA A 139 -3.12 7.09 3.60
CA ALA A 139 -3.65 8.44 3.35
C ALA A 139 -5.07 8.44 2.77
N ALA A 140 -5.49 7.36 2.08
CA ALA A 140 -6.79 7.25 1.45
C ALA A 140 -7.47 5.89 1.72
N PRO A 141 -7.65 5.48 3.00
CA PRO A 141 -8.28 4.21 3.32
C PRO A 141 -9.78 4.17 3.01
N SER A 142 -10.26 2.99 2.61
CA SER A 142 -11.68 2.73 2.38
C SER A 142 -12.45 2.43 3.68
N GLY A 143 -12.83 3.48 4.42
CA GLY A 143 -13.80 3.37 5.52
C GLY A 143 -13.25 2.82 6.84
N TRP A 144 -11.95 2.98 7.10
CA TRP A 144 -11.32 2.64 8.38
C TRP A 144 -10.15 3.58 8.70
N HIS A 145 -9.74 3.64 9.96
CA HIS A 145 -8.59 4.43 10.41
C HIS A 145 -7.42 3.55 10.84
N LEU A 146 -6.19 3.97 10.54
CA LEU A 146 -4.98 3.19 10.80
C LEU A 146 -4.87 2.70 12.26
N HIS A 147 -5.14 3.58 13.21
CA HIS A 147 -5.04 3.27 14.64
C HIS A 147 -6.00 2.16 15.10
N GLU A 148 -7.08 1.89 14.36
CA GLU A 148 -8.04 0.83 14.69
C GLU A 148 -7.50 -0.57 14.35
N LYS A 149 -6.50 -0.65 13.46
CA LYS A 149 -6.02 -1.90 12.85
C LYS A 149 -4.54 -2.18 13.11
N LEU A 150 -3.74 -1.16 13.43
CA LEU A 150 -2.32 -1.35 13.75
C LEU A 150 -2.16 -2.35 14.91
N GLY A 151 -1.25 -3.31 14.76
CA GLY A 151 -1.02 -4.38 15.74
C GLY A 151 -2.00 -5.54 15.69
N GLN A 152 -3.04 -5.47 14.86
CA GLN A 152 -3.98 -6.57 14.68
C GLN A 152 -3.43 -7.61 13.69
N PRO A 153 -3.67 -8.90 13.90
CA PRO A 153 -3.44 -9.93 12.89
C PRO A 153 -4.44 -9.76 11.73
N LEU A 154 -4.13 -10.34 10.56
CA LEU A 154 -5.00 -10.31 9.37
C LEU A 154 -6.48 -10.57 9.68
N LEU A 155 -6.78 -11.58 10.51
CA LEU A 155 -8.15 -11.88 10.90
C LEU A 155 -8.80 -10.73 11.69
N GLY A 156 -8.08 -10.15 12.64
CA GLY A 156 -8.55 -9.00 13.43
C GLY A 156 -8.74 -7.74 12.59
N ILE A 157 -7.89 -7.53 11.58
CA ILE A 157 -8.05 -6.41 10.64
C ILE A 157 -9.41 -6.50 9.95
N HIS A 158 -9.79 -7.71 9.52
CA HIS A 158 -11.00 -7.99 8.74
C HIS A 158 -12.23 -8.39 9.58
N ALA A 159 -12.15 -8.40 10.90
CA ALA A 159 -13.27 -8.80 11.76
C ALA A 159 -14.61 -8.06 11.47
N PRO A 160 -14.63 -6.77 11.06
CA PRO A 160 -15.88 -6.11 10.69
C PRO A 160 -16.51 -6.55 9.37
N VAL A 161 -15.79 -7.32 8.53
CA VAL A 161 -16.27 -7.75 7.22
C VAL A 161 -17.20 -8.96 7.38
N PRO A 162 -18.50 -8.85 7.05
CA PRO A 162 -19.44 -9.95 7.22
C PRO A 162 -19.00 -11.19 6.45
N GLY A 163 -18.99 -12.35 7.11
CA GLY A 163 -18.63 -13.63 6.51
C GLY A 163 -17.13 -13.86 6.29
N TYR A 164 -16.25 -12.87 6.55
CA TYR A 164 -14.82 -13.01 6.24
C TYR A 164 -14.16 -14.19 6.94
N GLU A 165 -14.32 -14.32 8.26
CA GLU A 165 -13.69 -15.39 9.03
C GLU A 165 -14.14 -16.77 8.54
N ALA A 166 -15.45 -16.96 8.43
CA ALA A 166 -16.05 -18.23 8.03
C ALA A 166 -15.74 -18.62 6.57
N GLU A 167 -15.70 -17.65 5.65
CA GLU A 167 -15.62 -17.93 4.21
C GLU A 167 -14.18 -17.82 3.67
N LEU A 168 -13.36 -16.92 4.22
CA LEU A 168 -12.05 -16.54 3.66
C LEU A 168 -10.87 -16.69 4.62
N GLY A 169 -11.06 -16.54 5.92
CA GLY A 169 -9.96 -16.39 6.89
C GLY A 169 -8.84 -17.43 6.75
N HIS A 170 -9.19 -18.72 6.82
CA HIS A 170 -8.22 -19.81 6.65
C HIS A 170 -7.56 -19.86 5.27
N ARG A 171 -8.30 -19.49 4.21
CA ARG A 171 -7.75 -19.50 2.84
C ARG A 171 -6.72 -18.38 2.67
N VAL A 172 -7.04 -17.19 3.16
CA VAL A 172 -6.13 -16.04 3.13
C VAL A 172 -4.88 -16.33 3.94
N GLN A 173 -5.02 -16.89 5.15
CA GLN A 173 -3.86 -17.26 5.97
C GLN A 173 -2.90 -18.20 5.21
N ARG A 174 -3.42 -19.28 4.60
CA ARG A 174 -2.59 -20.23 3.84
C ARG A 174 -1.90 -19.59 2.63
N ILE A 175 -2.50 -18.57 2.03
CA ILE A 175 -1.90 -17.83 0.91
C ILE A 175 -0.69 -17.02 1.39
N PHE A 176 -0.83 -16.31 2.52
CA PHE A 176 0.29 -15.56 3.10
C PHE A 176 1.43 -16.50 3.52
N GLU A 177 1.12 -17.65 4.14
CA GLU A 177 2.11 -18.68 4.51
C GLU A 177 2.85 -19.28 3.31
N GLY A 178 2.20 -19.33 2.15
CA GLY A 178 2.76 -19.87 0.90
C GLY A 178 3.35 -18.83 -0.05
N LEU A 179 3.31 -17.54 0.30
CA LEU A 179 3.75 -16.46 -0.58
C LEU A 179 5.27 -16.48 -0.72
N ARG A 180 5.75 -16.60 -1.96
CA ARG A 180 7.18 -16.55 -2.26
C ARG A 180 7.64 -15.10 -2.42
N SER A 181 8.91 -14.83 -2.11
CA SER A 181 9.49 -13.49 -2.16
C SER A 181 9.55 -12.86 -3.57
N ASP A 182 9.44 -13.67 -4.61
CA ASP A 182 9.45 -13.26 -6.02
C ASP A 182 8.04 -13.11 -6.61
N GLN A 183 6.99 -13.38 -5.83
CA GLN A 183 5.62 -13.40 -6.30
C GLN A 183 4.89 -12.11 -5.93
N VAL A 184 4.39 -11.41 -6.95
CA VAL A 184 3.43 -10.31 -6.80
C VAL A 184 2.04 -10.83 -7.15
N LEU A 185 1.08 -10.58 -6.26
CA LEU A 185 -0.32 -10.92 -6.44
C LEU A 185 -1.16 -9.64 -6.37
N TRP A 186 -2.24 -9.59 -7.13
CA TRP A 186 -3.21 -8.52 -7.07
C TRP A 186 -4.64 -9.06 -6.96
N ARG A 187 -5.55 -8.23 -6.45
CA ARG A 187 -7.00 -8.45 -6.50
C ARG A 187 -7.71 -7.11 -6.59
N GLY A 188 -8.89 -7.11 -7.19
CA GLY A 188 -9.80 -5.97 -7.16
C GLY A 188 -10.64 -5.97 -5.88
N ASP A 189 -10.85 -4.78 -5.34
CA ASP A 189 -11.89 -4.49 -4.35
C ASP A 189 -12.60 -3.18 -4.74
N PHE A 190 -13.81 -2.95 -4.25
CA PHE A 190 -14.54 -1.73 -4.57
C PHE A 190 -15.45 -1.25 -3.44
N PHE A 191 -15.59 0.06 -3.36
CA PHE A 191 -16.50 0.75 -2.44
C PHE A 191 -17.16 1.90 -3.21
N PHE A 192 -18.41 2.20 -2.85
CA PHE A 192 -19.09 3.41 -3.30
C PHE A 192 -19.03 4.44 -2.18
N PHE A 193 -18.54 5.63 -2.51
CA PHE A 193 -18.56 6.80 -1.62
C PHE A 193 -19.61 7.78 -2.15
N THR A 194 -20.37 8.37 -1.24
CA THR A 194 -21.41 9.38 -1.53
C THR A 194 -20.96 10.75 -1.12
#